data_AF-A0A7W9A4G4-F1
#
_entry.id   AF-A0A7W9A4G4-F1
#
_cell.length_a   1.000
_cell.length_b   1.000
_cell.length_c   1.000
_cell.angle_alpha   90.00
_cell.angle_beta   90.00
_cell.angle_gamma   90.00
#
_symmetry.space_group_name_H-M   'P 1'
#
loop_
_entity.id
_entity.type
_entity.pdbx_description
1 polymer ?
#
loop_
_entity_poly.entity_id
_entity_poly.type
_entity_poly.pdbx_seq_one_letter_code
_entity_poly.pdbx_strand_id
1 'polypeptide(L)'
;MLALTASPSTFDFGTNVTGDIYFVSDWGSFPEAGWNDFPVIVINWWLEGLARLDDATSSSELLSFMDGPYSIRADLRSDYEVDLTYLHRDRVVGRAAPIPLQTLIDLVRAAGLSAVVACDKAGWSSQDLMSLRRRLLPRQDADLST
;
A
#
# COMPACT_ATOMS: atom_id res chain seq x y z
N MET A 1 15.22 7.97 -4.09
CA MET A 1 14.80 6.56 -4.28
C MET A 1 13.62 6.34 -3.35
N LEU A 2 12.47 5.88 -3.85
CA LEU A 2 11.31 5.52 -3.03
C LEU A 2 11.18 4.00 -2.99
N ALA A 3 10.93 3.44 -1.82
CA ALA A 3 10.61 2.04 -1.61
C ALA A 3 9.47 1.89 -0.60
N LEU A 4 8.71 0.80 -0.70
CA LEU A 4 7.73 0.41 0.29
C LEU A 4 8.20 -0.89 0.94
N THR A 5 8.36 -0.87 2.26
CA THR A 5 8.62 -2.05 3.06
C THR A 5 7.29 -2.58 3.59
N ALA A 6 7.01 -3.85 3.33
CA ALA A 6 6.01 -4.64 4.03
C ALA A 6 6.65 -5.99 4.36
N SER A 7 7.29 -6.11 5.52
CA SER A 7 8.23 -7.20 5.82
C SER A 7 7.50 -8.49 6.19
N PRO A 8 7.41 -9.51 5.33
CA PRO A 8 6.57 -10.65 5.64
C PRO A 8 7.11 -11.52 6.78
N SER A 9 8.40 -11.40 7.09
CA SER A 9 9.02 -12.05 8.24
C SER A 9 8.58 -11.49 9.60
N THR A 10 7.97 -10.31 9.62
CA THR A 10 7.46 -9.67 10.85
C THR A 10 5.97 -9.86 11.00
N PHE A 11 5.32 -10.60 10.10
CA PHE A 11 3.88 -10.75 10.13
C PHE A 11 3.46 -11.66 11.28
N ASP A 12 2.40 -11.26 11.96
CA ASP A 12 1.70 -12.08 12.95
C ASP A 12 0.20 -12.13 12.61
N PHE A 13 -0.46 -13.22 13.00
CA PHE A 13 -1.86 -13.45 12.65
C PHE A 13 -2.71 -13.80 13.87
N GLY A 14 -3.58 -12.87 14.24
CA GLY A 14 -4.70 -13.10 15.14
C GLY A 14 -6.00 -13.18 14.34
N THR A 15 -6.78 -12.10 14.37
CA THR A 15 -7.95 -11.92 13.49
C THR A 15 -7.54 -11.37 12.12
N ASN A 16 -6.59 -10.45 12.13
CA ASN A 16 -6.02 -9.80 10.96
C ASN A 16 -4.49 -9.99 10.98
N VAL A 17 -3.87 -9.77 9.83
CA VAL A 17 -2.41 -9.77 9.71
C VAL A 17 -1.87 -8.43 10.21
N THR A 18 -1.05 -8.46 11.25
CA THR A 18 -0.24 -7.31 11.68
C THR A 18 1.20 -7.48 11.24
N GLY A 19 1.95 -6.39 11.12
CA GLY A 19 3.35 -6.45 10.69
C GLY A 19 3.89 -5.10 10.25
N ASP A 20 5.19 -5.07 9.95
CA ASP A 20 5.86 -3.85 9.54
C ASP A 20 5.34 -3.38 8.18
N ILE A 21 4.95 -2.11 8.10
CA ILE A 21 4.67 -1.43 6.83
C ILE A 21 5.06 0.04 6.91
N TYR A 22 5.97 0.47 6.04
CA TYR A 22 6.44 1.86 5.98
C TYR A 22 7.12 2.16 4.65
N PHE A 23 7.09 3.43 4.23
CA PHE A 23 7.86 3.90 3.09
C PHE A 23 9.27 4.28 3.49
N VAL A 24 10.22 4.10 2.56
CA VAL A 24 11.58 4.62 2.65
C VAL A 24 11.80 5.56 1.47
N SER A 25 12.17 6.81 1.75
CA SER A 25 12.49 7.81 0.75
C SER A 25 13.78 8.55 1.06
N ASP A 26 14.11 9.54 0.25
CA ASP A 26 15.17 10.51 0.50
C ASP A 26 14.95 11.35 1.77
N TRP A 27 13.70 11.48 2.22
CA TRP A 27 13.36 12.15 3.48
C TRP A 27 13.58 11.25 4.71
N GLY A 28 13.53 9.92 4.54
CA GLY A 28 13.67 8.95 5.63
C GLY A 28 12.61 7.85 5.56
N SER A 29 12.43 7.15 6.67
CA SER A 29 11.34 6.17 6.82
C SER A 29 10.08 6.86 7.33
N PHE A 30 8.92 6.51 6.77
CA PHE A 30 7.64 7.06 7.19
C PHE A 30 6.57 5.95 7.30
N PRO A 31 5.90 5.78 8.47
CA PRO A 31 5.95 6.64 9.67
C PRO A 31 7.30 6.61 10.40
N GLU A 32 7.78 5.41 10.69
CA GLU A 32 9.13 5.13 11.16
C GLU A 32 9.54 3.73 10.70
N ALA A 33 10.83 3.44 10.68
CA ALA A 33 11.30 2.09 10.36
C ALA A 33 10.81 1.09 11.43
N GLY A 34 10.21 0.00 10.99
CA GLY A 34 9.62 -1.00 11.89
C GLY A 34 8.22 -0.64 12.41
N TRP A 35 7.54 0.32 11.77
CA TRP A 35 6.16 0.67 12.09
C TRP A 35 5.23 -0.55 11.93
N ASN A 36 4.69 -1.04 13.04
CA ASN A 36 3.77 -2.17 13.06
C ASN A 36 2.33 -1.68 12.85
N ASP A 37 1.65 -2.25 11.86
CA ASP A 37 0.29 -1.88 11.48
C ASP A 37 -0.44 -3.13 10.94
N PHE A 38 -1.45 -2.96 10.09
CA PHE A 38 -2.20 -4.00 9.39
C PHE A 38 -1.89 -4.00 7.89
N PRO A 39 -0.74 -4.54 7.43
CA PRO A 39 -0.28 -4.43 6.05
C PRO A 39 -1.33 -4.80 5.00
N VAL A 40 -2.09 -5.89 5.23
CA VAL A 40 -3.10 -6.36 4.28
C VAL A 40 -4.25 -5.36 4.13
N ILE A 41 -4.69 -4.74 5.23
CA ILE A 41 -5.80 -3.78 5.22
C ILE A 41 -5.33 -2.45 4.63
N VAL A 42 -4.20 -1.94 5.13
CA VAL A 42 -3.58 -0.69 4.68
C VAL A 42 -3.31 -0.73 3.17
N ILE A 43 -2.74 -1.81 2.64
CA ILE A 43 -2.48 -1.97 1.20
C ILE A 43 -3.79 -2.01 0.41
N ASN A 44 -4.86 -2.65 0.90
CA ASN A 44 -6.16 -2.63 0.22
C ASN A 44 -6.68 -1.18 0.06
N TRP A 45 -6.62 -0.39 1.13
CA TRP A 45 -7.06 1.01 1.09
C TRP A 45 -6.23 1.84 0.14
N TRP A 46 -4.90 1.66 0.16
CA TRP A 46 -4.01 2.40 -0.73
C TRP A 46 -4.24 2.04 -2.19
N LEU A 47 -4.37 0.75 -2.52
CA LEU A 47 -4.68 0.34 -3.89
C LEU A 47 -6.02 0.88 -4.38
N GLU A 48 -6.99 1.08 -3.49
CA GLU A 48 -8.26 1.70 -3.85
C GLU A 48 -8.12 3.19 -4.16
N GLY A 49 -7.40 3.94 -3.32
CA GLY A 49 -7.10 5.34 -3.60
C GLY A 49 -6.28 5.51 -4.88
N LEU A 50 -5.21 4.72 -5.03
CA LEU A 50 -4.35 4.77 -6.21
C LEU A 50 -5.10 4.43 -7.51
N ALA A 51 -6.08 3.51 -7.46
CA ALA A 51 -6.94 3.26 -8.61
C ALA A 51 -7.75 4.50 -9.02
N ARG A 52 -8.24 5.30 -8.05
CA ARG A 52 -8.95 6.54 -8.36
C ARG A 52 -8.04 7.61 -9.00
N LEU A 53 -6.77 7.66 -8.59
CA LEU A 53 -5.78 8.53 -9.24
C LEU A 53 -5.50 8.06 -10.68
N ASP A 54 -5.33 6.74 -10.87
CA ASP A 54 -5.02 6.14 -12.17
C ASP A 54 -6.17 6.31 -13.18
N ASP A 55 -7.41 6.08 -12.73
CA ASP A 55 -8.62 6.27 -13.53
C ASP A 55 -8.99 7.76 -13.73
N ALA A 56 -8.17 8.69 -13.23
CA ALA A 56 -8.41 10.14 -13.25
C ALA A 56 -9.78 10.57 -12.65
N THR A 57 -10.31 9.77 -11.71
CA THR A 57 -11.54 10.08 -10.96
C THR A 57 -11.26 10.90 -9.70
N SER A 58 -9.98 11.01 -9.33
CA SER A 58 -9.47 11.83 -8.25
C SER A 58 -8.11 12.42 -8.65
N SER A 59 -7.79 13.62 -8.16
CA SER A 59 -6.47 14.25 -8.34
C SER A 59 -5.65 14.29 -7.05
N SER A 60 -6.21 13.82 -5.92
CA SER A 60 -5.54 13.81 -4.62
C SER A 60 -6.13 12.71 -3.76
N GLU A 61 -5.29 11.83 -3.22
CA GLU A 61 -5.71 10.74 -2.34
C GLU A 61 -4.90 10.71 -1.05
N LEU A 62 -5.56 10.30 0.04
CA LEU A 62 -4.93 10.13 1.35
C LEU A 62 -4.69 8.65 1.62
N LEU A 63 -3.42 8.25 1.59
CA LEU A 63 -2.97 6.90 1.89
C LEU A 63 -2.75 6.79 3.41
N SER A 64 -3.80 6.41 4.13
CA SER A 64 -3.80 6.33 5.60
C SER A 64 -3.23 5.02 6.13
N PHE A 65 -2.54 5.10 7.26
CA PHE A 65 -2.20 3.96 8.12
C PHE A 65 -3.37 3.66 9.07
N MET A 66 -3.51 2.44 9.58
CA MET A 66 -4.63 2.12 10.50
C MET A 66 -4.30 2.55 11.92
N ASP A 67 -3.09 2.24 12.40
CA ASP A 67 -2.73 2.37 13.81
C ASP A 67 -2.01 3.67 14.16
N GLY A 68 -2.48 4.80 13.62
CA GLY A 68 -1.92 6.07 14.02
C GLY A 68 -2.45 7.26 13.23
N PRO A 69 -2.00 8.46 13.60
CA PRO A 69 -2.39 9.68 12.90
C PRO A 69 -1.52 9.93 11.66
N TYR A 70 -1.01 8.87 11.04
CA TYR A 70 -0.09 8.93 9.92
C TYR A 70 -0.82 8.72 8.60
N SER A 71 -0.47 9.53 7.62
CA SER A 71 -0.97 9.39 6.26
C SER A 71 0.00 9.99 5.25
N ILE A 72 -0.11 9.55 4.01
CA ILE A 72 0.63 10.10 2.88
C ILE A 72 -0.40 10.69 1.93
N ARG A 73 -0.35 12.00 1.70
CA ARG A 73 -1.13 12.61 0.63
C ARG A 73 -0.38 12.44 -0.68
N ALA A 74 -1.03 11.82 -1.65
CA ALA A 74 -0.56 11.68 -3.02
C ALA A 74 -1.36 12.63 -3.92
N ASP A 75 -0.71 13.70 -4.37
CA ASP A 75 -1.30 14.72 -5.23
C ASP A 75 -0.85 14.46 -6.69
N LEU A 76 -1.79 14.17 -7.60
CA LEU A 76 -1.49 13.91 -9.01
C LEU A 76 -1.17 15.21 -9.75
N ARG A 77 -0.09 15.18 -10.53
CA ARG A 77 0.40 16.29 -11.35
C ARG A 77 0.05 16.07 -12.82
N SER A 78 0.12 17.14 -13.61
CA SER A 78 -0.24 17.13 -15.03
C SER A 78 0.68 16.27 -15.91
N ASP A 79 1.87 15.94 -15.43
CA ASP A 79 2.89 15.10 -16.07
C ASP A 79 2.78 13.61 -15.69
N TYR A 80 1.67 13.20 -15.05
CA TYR A 80 1.46 11.85 -14.50
C TYR A 80 2.47 11.46 -13.39
N GLU A 81 3.13 12.45 -12.80
CA GLU A 81 3.85 12.28 -11.53
C GLU A 81 2.93 12.53 -10.34
N VAL A 82 3.32 12.05 -9.17
CA VAL A 82 2.66 12.29 -7.90
C VAL A 82 3.60 12.97 -6.92
N ASP A 83 3.13 14.04 -6.30
CA ASP A 83 3.79 14.64 -5.13
C ASP A 83 3.36 13.87 -3.88
N LEU A 84 4.34 13.39 -3.10
CA LEU A 84 4.08 12.69 -1.85
C LEU A 84 4.36 13.60 -0.66
N THR A 85 3.32 13.89 0.12
CA THR A 85 3.41 14.66 1.36
C THR A 85 3.14 13.76 2.56
N TYR A 86 4.09 13.66 3.48
CA TYR A 86 3.97 12.88 4.71
C TYR A 86 3.30 13.72 5.81
N LEU A 87 2.28 13.14 6.45
CA LEU A 87 1.40 13.84 7.39
C LEU A 87 1.36 13.13 8.74
N HIS A 88 1.49 13.89 9.82
CA HIS A 88 1.21 13.44 11.20
C HIS A 88 0.15 14.36 11.82
N ARG A 89 -1.05 13.83 12.10
CA ARG A 89 -2.24 14.61 12.53
C ARG A 89 -2.50 15.81 11.61
N ASP A 90 -2.55 15.55 10.30
CA ASP A 90 -2.74 16.54 9.22
C ASP A 90 -1.63 17.60 9.10
N ARG A 91 -0.56 17.50 9.88
CA ARG A 91 0.61 18.38 9.76
C ARG A 91 1.63 17.77 8.83
N VAL A 92 2.10 18.56 7.88
CA VAL A 92 3.21 18.17 7.01
C VAL A 92 4.47 17.99 7.84
N VAL A 93 5.00 16.76 7.85
CA VAL A 93 6.27 16.42 8.49
C VAL A 93 7.38 16.19 7.47
N GLY A 94 7.02 15.86 6.22
CA GLY A 94 7.98 15.60 5.16
C GLY A 94 7.37 15.60 3.78
N ARG A 95 8.24 15.58 2.77
CA ARG A 95 7.90 15.40 1.36
C ARG A 95 8.96 14.54 0.70
N ALA A 96 8.56 13.69 -0.23
CA ALA A 96 9.48 13.01 -1.13
C ALA A 96 9.64 13.80 -2.43
N ALA A 97 10.70 13.50 -3.19
CA ALA A 97 10.76 13.91 -4.58
C ALA A 97 9.55 13.38 -5.38
N PRO A 98 9.04 14.11 -6.39
CA PRO A 98 8.01 13.62 -7.28
C PRO A 98 8.42 12.31 -7.94
N ILE A 99 7.46 11.41 -8.14
CA ILE A 99 7.69 10.13 -8.82
C ILE A 99 6.56 9.84 -9.81
N PRO A 100 6.77 9.01 -10.84
CA PRO A 100 5.67 8.55 -11.69
C PRO A 100 4.58 7.84 -10.88
N LEU A 101 3.31 8.11 -11.16
CA LEU A 101 2.17 7.43 -10.51
C LEU A 101 2.30 5.91 -10.60
N GLN A 102 2.69 5.40 -11.77
CA GLN A 102 2.87 3.97 -11.99
C GLN A 102 3.92 3.36 -11.07
N THR A 103 4.99 4.09 -10.74
CA THR A 103 6.01 3.61 -9.78
C THR A 103 5.41 3.43 -8.39
N LEU A 104 4.55 4.35 -7.94
CA LEU A 104 3.86 4.21 -6.65
C LEU A 104 2.91 3.01 -6.65
N ILE A 105 2.12 2.85 -7.72
CA ILE A 105 1.22 1.70 -7.90
C ILE A 105 2.00 0.39 -7.85
N ASP A 106 3.10 0.29 -8.59
CA ASP A 106 3.92 -0.93 -8.67
C ASP A 106 4.53 -1.28 -7.31
N LEU A 107 5.01 -0.29 -6.56
CA LEU A 107 5.52 -0.50 -5.19
C LEU A 107 4.45 -1.06 -4.26
N VAL A 108 3.24 -0.48 -4.26
CA VAL A 108 2.13 -0.94 -3.41
C VAL A 108 1.64 -2.32 -3.85
N ARG A 109 1.55 -2.58 -5.16
CA ARG A 109 1.19 -3.90 -5.69
C ARG A 109 2.22 -4.97 -5.35
N ALA A 110 3.52 -4.67 -5.48
CA ALA A 110 4.59 -5.60 -5.14
C ALA A 110 4.57 -5.97 -3.66
N ALA A 111 4.39 -4.98 -2.77
CA ALA A 111 4.21 -5.21 -1.33
C ALA A 111 2.98 -6.09 -1.05
N GLY A 112 1.85 -5.80 -1.72
CA GLY A 112 0.63 -6.59 -1.59
C GLY A 112 0.80 -8.04 -2.06
N LEU A 113 1.47 -8.26 -3.19
CA LEU A 113 1.74 -9.62 -3.71
C LEU A 113 2.66 -10.40 -2.76
N SER A 114 3.69 -9.75 -2.23
CA SER A 114 4.59 -10.34 -1.23
C SER A 114 3.82 -10.74 0.04
N ALA A 115 2.92 -9.87 0.50
CA ALA A 115 2.07 -10.14 1.65
C ALA A 115 1.14 -11.34 1.41
N VAL A 116 0.48 -11.39 0.24
CA VAL A 116 -0.36 -12.53 -0.16
C VAL A 116 0.43 -13.83 -0.14
N VAL A 117 1.59 -13.88 -0.80
CA VAL A 117 2.43 -15.08 -0.88
C VAL A 117 2.87 -15.56 0.50
N ALA A 118 3.23 -14.64 1.39
CA ALA A 118 3.64 -14.99 2.75
C ALA A 118 2.46 -15.55 3.58
N CYS A 119 1.30 -14.92 3.51
CA CYS A 119 0.10 -15.40 4.20
C CYS A 119 -0.36 -16.76 3.66
N ASP A 120 -0.26 -16.99 2.34
CA ASP A 120 -0.54 -18.28 1.70
C ASP A 120 0.38 -19.38 2.25
N LYS A 121 1.69 -19.12 2.33
CA LYS A 121 2.67 -20.05 2.89
C LYS A 121 2.43 -20.36 4.36
N ALA A 122 1.92 -19.40 5.12
CA ALA A 122 1.60 -19.56 6.52
C ALA A 122 0.23 -20.23 6.78
N GLY A 123 -0.57 -20.46 5.72
CA GLY A 123 -1.91 -21.03 5.84
C GLY A 123 -2.94 -20.06 6.42
N TRP A 124 -2.68 -18.75 6.36
CA TRP A 124 -3.57 -17.73 6.93
C TRP A 124 -4.68 -17.31 5.96
N SER A 125 -5.82 -16.93 6.53
CA SER A 125 -7.00 -16.51 5.77
C SER A 125 -7.80 -15.47 6.53
N SER A 126 -8.19 -14.40 5.83
CA SER A 126 -9.11 -13.36 6.32
C SER A 126 -9.88 -12.75 5.16
N GLN A 127 -10.96 -12.02 5.45
CA GLN A 127 -11.75 -11.32 4.44
C GLN A 127 -10.92 -10.26 3.69
N ASP A 128 -10.05 -9.54 4.40
CA ASP A 128 -9.17 -8.53 3.81
C ASP A 128 -8.10 -9.17 2.92
N LEU A 129 -7.54 -10.32 3.33
CA LEU A 129 -6.58 -11.05 2.53
C LEU A 129 -7.22 -11.59 1.23
N MET A 130 -8.44 -12.13 1.33
CA MET A 130 -9.20 -12.52 0.14
C MET A 130 -9.49 -11.33 -0.80
N SER A 131 -9.81 -10.17 -0.23
CA SER A 131 -10.07 -8.97 -1.02
C SER A 131 -8.80 -8.45 -1.70
N LEU A 132 -7.67 -8.48 -1.00
CA LEU A 132 -6.36 -8.13 -1.54
C LEU A 132 -5.98 -9.06 -2.70
N ARG A 133 -6.15 -10.39 -2.52
CA ARG A 133 -5.92 -11.39 -3.57
C ARG A 133 -6.72 -11.07 -4.83
N ARG A 134 -8.03 -10.81 -4.70
CA ARG A 134 -8.90 -10.48 -5.85
C ARG A 134 -8.50 -9.19 -6.57
N ARG A 135 -7.91 -8.23 -5.85
CA ARG A 135 -7.48 -6.94 -6.42
C ARG A 135 -6.14 -7.05 -7.14
N LEU A 136 -5.23 -7.92 -6.65
CA LEU A 136 -3.87 -8.04 -7.17
C LEU A 136 -3.72 -9.09 -8.26
N LEU A 137 -4.41 -10.22 -8.12
CA LEU A 137 -4.31 -11.32 -9.05
C LEU A 137 -5.32 -11.11 -10.18
N PRO A 138 -4.95 -11.40 -11.44
CA PRO A 138 -5.91 -11.45 -12.52
C PRO A 138 -7.08 -12.35 -12.13
N ARG A 139 -8.30 -11.98 -12.53
CA ARG A 139 -9.39 -12.96 -12.51
C ARG A 139 -8.92 -14.15 -13.34
N GLN A 140 -8.77 -15.31 -12.70
CA GLN A 140 -8.79 -16.55 -13.45
C GLN A 140 -10.23 -16.71 -13.95
N ASP A 141 -10.52 -16.12 -15.11
CA ASP A 141 -11.70 -16.51 -15.85
C ASP A 141 -11.53 -17.98 -16.21
N ALA A 142 -12.58 -18.73 -15.92
CA ALA A 142 -12.65 -20.17 -15.97
C ALA A 142 -12.03 -20.74 -17.25
N ASP A 143 -11.00 -21.57 -17.06
CA ASP A 143 -10.81 -22.70 -17.96
C ASP A 143 -11.96 -23.69 -17.69
N LEU A 144 -13.11 -23.38 -18.29
CA LEU A 144 -14.12 -24.37 -18.62
C LEU A 144 -14.17 -24.43 -20.14
N SER A 145 -13.14 -25.09 -20.67
CA SER A 145 -13.26 -25.89 -21.87
C SER A 145 -14.37 -26.93 -21.67
N THR A 146 -15.55 -26.73 -22.26
CA THR A 146 -16.30 -27.78 -22.98
C THR A 146 -17.28 -27.17 -23.97
#